data_AF-A0A1F7AD77-F1
#
_entry.id   AF-A0A1F7AD77-F1
#
_cell.length_a   1.000
_cell.length_b   1.000
_cell.length_c   1.000
_cell.angle_alpha   90.00
_cell.angle_beta   90.00
_cell.angle_gamma   90.00
#
_symmetry.space_group_name_H-M   'P 1'
#
loop_
_entity.id
_entity.type
_entity.pdbx_description
1 polymer ?
#
loop_
_entity_poly.entity_id
_entity_poly.type
_entity_poly.pdbx_seq_one_letter_code
_entity_poly.pdbx_strand_id
1 'polypeptide(L)'
;MNFMGVGGKKPAMHEIAETRAAGRDEAFENILTRIKSAGGKIIEDEIHPLYTEVGAQEFEIGSQRKVEFNLNNTDFQLIRSVENSILQGAGHQKHLEPLESPRIKMILKKKLEYSEDWQLVDIDEMF
;
A
#
# COMPACT_ATOMS: atom_id res chain seq x y z
N MET A 1 0.39 25.61 45.29
CA MET A 1 0.98 25.20 44.01
C MET A 1 -0.14 24.57 43.19
N ASN A 2 -0.64 25.28 42.17
CA ASN A 2 -1.71 24.77 41.30
C ASN A 2 -1.08 24.04 40.12
N PHE A 3 -1.31 22.73 40.01
CA PHE A 3 -1.04 21.98 38.79
C PHE A 3 -2.17 22.29 37.80
N MET A 4 -1.89 23.16 36.81
CA MET A 4 -2.71 23.27 35.62
C MET A 4 -2.59 21.96 34.84
N GLY A 5 -3.70 21.21 34.77
CA GLY A 5 -3.83 20.05 33.90
C GLY A 5 -3.65 20.51 32.45
N VAL A 6 -2.56 20.05 31.83
CA VAL A 6 -2.34 20.22 30.40
C VAL A 6 -3.40 19.35 29.72
N GLY A 7 -4.48 19.99 29.27
CA GLY A 7 -5.46 19.38 28.39
C GLY A 7 -4.74 18.97 27.11
N GLY A 8 -4.36 17.69 27.05
CA GLY A 8 -3.88 17.07 25.82
C GLY A 8 -4.98 17.20 24.79
N LYS A 9 -4.83 18.17 23.87
CA LYS A 9 -5.62 18.22 22.64
C LYS A 9 -5.50 16.84 22.01
N LYS A 10 -6.62 16.12 21.92
CA LYS A 10 -6.71 14.93 21.06
C LYS A 10 -6.23 15.40 19.69
N PRO A 11 -5.17 14.82 19.10
CA PRO A 11 -4.77 15.17 17.75
C PRO A 11 -5.99 15.00 16.85
N ALA A 12 -6.20 15.98 15.95
CA ALA A 12 -7.32 15.95 15.05
C ALA A 12 -7.26 14.62 14.28
N MET A 13 -8.38 13.88 14.23
CA MET A 13 -8.42 12.53 13.67
C MET A 13 -7.85 12.48 12.22
N HIS A 14 -7.90 13.62 11.52
CA HIS A 14 -7.30 13.88 10.22
C HIS A 14 -5.76 13.77 10.21
N GLU A 15 -5.05 14.40 11.16
CA GLU A 15 -3.58 14.33 11.27
C GLU A 15 -3.09 12.89 11.50
N ILE A 16 -3.87 12.06 12.20
CA ILE A 16 -3.53 10.66 12.48
C ILE A 16 -3.62 9.79 11.21
N ALA A 17 -4.61 10.05 10.35
CA ALA A 17 -4.83 9.28 9.12
C ALA A 17 -3.75 9.58 8.07
N GLU A 18 -3.40 10.85 7.89
CA GLU A 18 -2.30 11.28 7.02
C GLU A 18 -0.94 10.75 7.50
N THR A 19 -0.67 10.80 8.82
CA THR A 19 0.57 10.26 9.41
C THR A 19 0.69 8.75 9.21
N ARG A 20 -0.43 8.00 9.29
CA ARG A 20 -0.44 6.55 9.04
C ARG A 20 -0.22 6.22 7.57
N ALA A 21 -0.77 7.02 6.67
CA ALA A 21 -0.56 6.84 5.24
C ALA A 21 0.90 7.10 4.87
N ALA A 22 1.46 8.24 5.30
CA ALA A 22 2.87 8.57 5.11
C ALA A 22 3.80 7.48 5.69
N GLY A 23 3.48 6.96 6.89
CA GLY A 23 4.24 5.87 7.50
C GLY A 23 4.23 4.56 6.71
N ARG A 24 3.16 4.26 5.95
CA ARG A 24 3.10 3.07 5.09
C ARG A 24 3.91 3.23 3.80
N ASP A 25 3.97 4.44 3.26
CA ASP A 25 4.81 4.76 2.10
C ASP A 25 6.29 4.67 2.46
N GLU A 26 6.66 5.26 3.58
CA GLU A 26 8.00 5.11 4.12
C GLU A 26 8.33 3.65 4.44
N ALA A 27 7.37 2.87 4.97
CA ALA A 27 7.57 1.44 5.22
C ALA A 27 7.89 0.68 3.93
N PHE A 28 7.21 0.97 2.82
CA PHE A 28 7.49 0.35 1.52
C PHE A 28 8.93 0.62 1.05
N GLU A 29 9.36 1.88 1.05
CA GLU A 29 10.73 2.25 0.67
C GLU A 29 11.79 1.67 1.62
N ASN A 30 11.48 1.61 2.92
CA ASN A 30 12.35 0.97 3.91
C ASN A 30 12.49 -0.53 3.66
N ILE A 31 11.42 -1.23 3.28
CA ILE A 31 11.47 -2.65 2.92
C ILE A 31 12.35 -2.85 1.68
N LEU A 32 12.17 -2.05 0.63
CA LEU A 32 13.01 -2.12 -0.57
C LEU A 32 14.50 -1.87 -0.25
N THR A 33 14.77 -0.89 0.61
CA THR A 33 16.14 -0.58 1.06
C THR A 33 16.76 -1.74 1.83
N ARG A 34 15.99 -2.39 2.71
CA ARG A 34 16.42 -3.59 3.45
C ARG A 34 16.67 -4.78 2.53
N ILE A 35 15.81 -5.01 1.54
CA ILE A 35 15.99 -6.08 0.53
C ILE A 35 17.31 -5.89 -0.22
N LYS A 36 17.58 -4.67 -0.72
CA LYS A 36 18.84 -4.36 -1.41
C LYS A 36 20.04 -4.56 -0.49
N SER A 37 19.94 -4.12 0.77
CA SER A 37 20.99 -4.27 1.78
C SER A 37 21.26 -5.73 2.14
N ALA A 38 20.24 -6.59 2.08
CA ALA A 38 20.35 -8.03 2.29
C ALA A 38 20.87 -8.79 1.05
N GLY A 39 21.27 -8.08 -0.02
CA GLY A 39 21.78 -8.67 -1.26
C GLY A 39 20.69 -9.09 -2.26
N GLY A 40 19.44 -8.68 -2.04
CA GLY A 40 18.35 -8.90 -2.97
C GLY A 40 18.56 -8.13 -4.28
N LYS A 41 18.23 -8.77 -5.40
CA LYS A 41 18.34 -8.19 -6.75
C LYS A 41 16.96 -7.83 -7.26
N ILE A 42 16.73 -6.56 -7.57
CA ILE A 42 15.49 -6.12 -8.23
C ILE A 42 15.50 -6.65 -9.66
N ILE A 43 14.45 -7.37 -10.02
CA ILE A 43 14.20 -7.91 -11.38
C ILE A 43 13.35 -6.91 -12.16
N GLU A 44 12.27 -6.43 -11.55
CA GLU A 44 11.28 -5.54 -12.16
C GLU A 44 10.79 -4.52 -11.11
N ASP A 45 10.55 -3.29 -11.53
CA ASP A 45 9.99 -2.21 -10.70
C ASP A 45 9.11 -1.32 -11.58
N GLU A 46 7.80 -1.50 -11.46
CA GLU A 46 6.83 -0.82 -12.32
C GLU A 46 5.76 -0.12 -11.50
N ILE A 47 5.25 0.98 -12.06
CA ILE A 47 4.13 1.74 -11.52
C ILE A 47 3.02 1.75 -12.56
N HIS A 48 1.85 1.31 -12.16
CA HIS A 48 0.64 1.21 -12.98
C HIS A 48 -0.50 1.98 -12.34
N PRO A 49 -1.44 2.53 -13.11
CA PRO A 49 -2.66 3.08 -12.54
C PRO A 49 -3.51 1.97 -11.90
N LEU A 50 -4.21 2.29 -10.82
CA LEU A 50 -5.13 1.38 -10.14
C LEU A 50 -6.55 1.70 -10.58
N TYR A 51 -7.23 0.71 -11.16
CA TYR A 51 -8.60 0.85 -11.64
C TYR A 51 -9.59 0.06 -10.77
N THR A 52 -10.83 0.49 -10.81
CA THR A 52 -11.98 -0.27 -10.32
C THR A 52 -13.09 -0.26 -11.35
N GLU A 53 -13.76 -1.39 -11.50
CA GLU A 53 -14.80 -1.60 -12.51
C GLU A 53 -16.19 -1.27 -11.95
N VAL A 54 -17.01 -0.62 -12.78
CA VAL A 54 -18.44 -0.40 -12.53
C VAL A 54 -19.20 -0.71 -13.81
N GLY A 55 -19.81 -1.89 -13.86
CA GLY A 55 -20.50 -2.35 -15.07
C GLY A 55 -19.49 -2.51 -16.22
N ALA A 56 -19.58 -1.66 -17.24
CA ALA A 56 -18.67 -1.65 -18.38
C ALA A 56 -17.67 -0.46 -18.36
N GLN A 57 -17.62 0.30 -17.27
CA GLN A 57 -16.73 1.45 -17.12
C GLN A 57 -15.61 1.14 -16.13
N GLU A 58 -14.41 1.61 -16.44
CA GLU A 58 -13.25 1.57 -15.56
C GLU A 58 -12.94 2.97 -15.03
N PHE A 59 -12.74 3.07 -13.72
CA PHE A 59 -12.38 4.32 -13.06
C PHE A 59 -11.00 4.19 -12.44
N GLU A 60 -10.11 5.11 -12.76
CA GLU A 60 -8.82 5.23 -12.08
C GLU A 60 -9.04 5.78 -10.67
N ILE A 61 -8.63 5.01 -9.66
CA ILE A 61 -8.80 5.35 -8.24
C ILE A 61 -7.47 5.61 -7.53
N GLY A 62 -6.34 5.39 -8.21
CA GLY A 62 -5.02 5.69 -7.67
C GLY A 62 -3.91 4.97 -8.43
N SER A 63 -2.92 4.47 -7.71
CA SER A 63 -1.71 3.88 -8.31
C SER A 63 -1.29 2.59 -7.62
N GLN A 64 -0.66 1.71 -8.36
CA GLN A 64 -0.02 0.51 -7.86
C GLN A 64 1.44 0.47 -8.28
N ARG A 65 2.35 0.27 -7.33
CA ARG A 65 3.74 -0.06 -7.61
C ARG A 65 3.97 -1.53 -7.32
N LYS A 66 4.59 -2.23 -8.27
CA LYS A 66 4.92 -3.65 -8.18
C LYS A 66 6.43 -3.78 -8.36
N VAL A 67 7.08 -4.39 -7.38
CA VAL A 67 8.51 -4.65 -7.40
C VAL A 67 8.75 -6.15 -7.29
N GLU A 68 9.35 -6.74 -8.32
CA GLU A 68 9.82 -8.12 -8.29
C GLU A 68 11.32 -8.15 -7.96
N PHE A 69 11.70 -9.05 -7.07
CA PHE A 69 13.09 -9.18 -6.65
C PHE A 69 13.44 -10.62 -6.31
N ASN A 70 14.68 -11.00 -6.58
CA ASN A 70 15.25 -12.27 -6.15
C ASN A 70 16.03 -12.07 -4.84
N LEU A 71 15.75 -12.90 -3.84
CA LEU A 71 16.51 -12.97 -2.60
C LEU A 71 16.83 -14.44 -2.32
N ASN A 72 18.12 -14.78 -2.25
CA ASN A 72 18.59 -16.15 -1.98
C ASN A 72 17.96 -17.22 -2.91
N ASN A 73 17.97 -16.98 -4.23
CA ASN A 73 17.38 -17.85 -5.25
C ASN A 73 15.86 -18.04 -5.12
N THR A 74 15.18 -17.19 -4.36
CA THR A 74 13.71 -17.16 -4.27
C THR A 74 13.20 -15.85 -4.84
N ASP A 75 12.24 -15.92 -5.75
CA ASP A 75 11.58 -14.73 -6.31
C ASP A 75 10.45 -14.27 -5.40
N PHE A 76 10.39 -12.96 -5.18
CA PHE A 76 9.38 -12.27 -4.41
C PHE A 76 8.79 -11.12 -5.21
N GLN A 77 7.56 -10.76 -4.89
CA GLN A 77 6.82 -9.66 -5.49
C GLN A 77 6.20 -8.82 -4.38
N LEU A 78 6.70 -7.60 -4.20
CA LEU A 78 6.15 -6.62 -3.26
C LEU A 78 5.26 -5.64 -4.04
N ILE A 79 3.99 -5.60 -3.67
CA ILE A 79 2.98 -4.74 -4.28
C ILE A 79 2.55 -3.71 -3.26
N ARG A 80 2.54 -2.44 -3.65
CA ARG A 80 1.88 -1.34 -2.94
C ARG A 80 0.78 -0.78 -3.81
N SER A 81 -0.44 -0.76 -3.29
CA SER A 81 -1.59 -0.11 -3.91
C SER A 81 -1.97 1.09 -3.07
N VAL A 82 -2.20 2.22 -3.72
CA VAL A 82 -2.62 3.49 -3.12
C VAL A 82 -3.93 3.87 -3.78
N GLU A 83 -4.99 3.90 -2.99
CA GLU A 83 -6.28 4.44 -3.42
C GLU A 83 -6.38 5.89 -2.92
N ASN A 84 -6.57 6.82 -3.85
CA ASN A 84 -6.80 8.23 -3.57
C ASN A 84 -8.28 8.61 -3.66
N SER A 85 -9.08 7.78 -4.32
CA SER A 85 -10.50 8.01 -4.57
C SER A 85 -11.31 6.75 -4.31
N ILE A 86 -12.58 6.93 -3.96
CA ILE A 86 -13.56 5.85 -3.83
C ILE A 86 -14.77 6.14 -4.72
N LEU A 87 -15.38 5.07 -5.22
CA LEU A 87 -16.65 5.16 -5.92
C LEU A 87 -17.82 5.30 -4.95
N GLN A 88 -18.60 6.36 -5.13
CA GLN A 88 -19.79 6.68 -4.35
C GLN A 88 -21.01 6.81 -5.26
N GLY A 89 -22.19 6.78 -4.65
CA GLY A 89 -23.48 6.89 -5.34
C GLY A 89 -24.24 5.56 -5.48
N ALA A 90 -25.51 5.67 -5.88
CA ALA A 90 -26.45 4.55 -5.99
C ALA A 90 -27.00 4.41 -7.42
N GLY A 91 -27.24 3.17 -7.84
CA GLY A 91 -27.77 2.87 -9.18
C GLY A 91 -26.80 3.31 -10.29
N HIS A 92 -27.31 4.09 -11.25
CA HIS A 92 -26.55 4.56 -12.42
C HIS A 92 -25.78 5.88 -12.20
N GLN A 93 -25.91 6.52 -11.03
CA GLN A 93 -25.21 7.77 -10.71
C GLN A 93 -24.02 7.47 -9.81
N LYS A 94 -23.01 6.81 -10.38
CA LYS A 94 -21.74 6.59 -9.70
C LYS A 94 -20.74 7.68 -10.06
N HIS A 95 -20.00 8.18 -9.07
CA HIS A 95 -18.92 9.15 -9.26
C HIS A 95 -17.74 8.84 -8.34
N LEU A 96 -16.58 9.39 -8.69
CA LEU A 96 -15.40 9.33 -7.84
C LEU A 96 -15.46 10.44 -6.80
N GLU A 97 -15.27 10.08 -5.55
CA GLU A 97 -15.02 11.02 -4.46
C GLU A 97 -13.59 10.84 -3.97
N PRO A 98 -12.82 11.94 -3.79
CA PRO A 98 -11.50 11.85 -3.20
C PRO A 98 -11.60 11.36 -1.75
N LEU A 99 -10.66 10.51 -1.35
CA LEU A 99 -10.50 10.10 0.03
C LEU A 99 -9.83 11.22 0.82
N GLU A 100 -10.29 11.45 2.06
CA GLU A 100 -9.64 12.39 2.99
C GLU A 100 -8.19 12.00 3.29
N SER A 101 -7.88 10.71 3.22
CA SER A 101 -6.51 10.19 3.32
C SER A 101 -6.38 8.96 2.44
N PRO A 102 -5.23 8.78 1.76
CA PRO A 102 -5.07 7.67 0.84
C PRO A 102 -5.08 6.34 1.58
N ARG A 103 -5.76 5.34 1.01
CA ARG A 103 -5.74 3.97 1.54
C ARG A 103 -4.58 3.24 0.90
N ILE A 104 -3.57 2.95 1.71
CA ILE A 104 -2.39 2.21 1.26
C ILE A 104 -2.50 0.76 1.71
N LYS A 105 -2.43 -0.16 0.75
CA LYS A 105 -2.35 -1.61 0.95
C LYS A 105 -1.00 -2.11 0.45
N MET A 106 -0.36 -2.96 1.22
CA MET A 106 0.86 -3.66 0.84
C MET A 106 0.62 -5.16 0.84
N ILE A 107 1.16 -5.86 -0.15
CA ILE A 107 1.10 -7.30 -0.29
C ILE A 107 2.49 -7.80 -0.67
N LEU A 108 2.98 -8.80 0.03
CA LEU A 108 4.14 -9.55 -0.39
C LEU A 108 3.67 -10.90 -0.93
N LYS A 109 4.25 -11.32 -2.05
CA LYS A 109 4.08 -12.66 -2.57
C LYS A 109 5.43 -13.31 -2.78
N LYS A 110 5.48 -14.61 -2.62
CA LYS A 110 6.62 -15.48 -2.91
C LYS A 110 6.27 -16.37 -4.09
N LYS A 111 7.17 -16.51 -5.05
CA LYS A 111 7.03 -17.48 -6.13
C LYS A 111 7.31 -18.89 -5.59
N LEU A 112 6.45 -19.84 -5.95
CA LEU A 112 6.67 -21.25 -5.58
C LEU A 112 7.82 -21.83 -6.42
N GLU A 113 8.68 -22.64 -5.81
CA GLU A 113 9.92 -23.14 -6.44
C GLU A 113 9.66 -23.96 -7.73
N TYR A 114 8.51 -24.63 -7.79
CA TYR A 114 8.14 -25.52 -8.90
C TYR A 114 6.84 -25.11 -9.60
N SER A 115 6.38 -23.87 -9.41
CA SER A 115 5.19 -23.34 -10.10
C SER A 115 5.41 -21.90 -10.55
N GLU A 116 4.64 -21.48 -11.55
CA GLU A 116 4.53 -20.05 -11.91
C GLU A 116 3.62 -19.28 -10.94
N ASP A 117 2.98 -20.00 -10.00
CA ASP A 117 2.09 -19.42 -9.00
C ASP A 117 2.83 -18.59 -7.94
N TRP A 118 2.16 -17.52 -7.53
CA TRP A 118 2.58 -16.62 -6.46
C TRP A 118 1.73 -16.84 -5.22
N GLN A 119 2.38 -17.17 -4.11
CA GLN A 119 1.73 -17.34 -2.80
C GLN A 119 1.82 -16.06 -1.99
N LEU A 120 0.70 -15.61 -1.42
CA LEU A 120 0.67 -14.47 -0.50
C LEU A 120 1.46 -14.82 0.77
N VAL A 121 2.35 -13.91 1.16
CA VAL A 121 3.11 -13.97 2.41
C VAL A 121 2.56 -12.88 3.30
N ASP A 122 2.20 -13.24 4.53
CA ASP A 122 1.78 -12.25 5.50
C ASP A 122 3.00 -11.38 5.85
N ILE A 123 2.86 -10.07 5.63
CA ILE A 123 3.92 -9.10 5.93
C ILE A 123 4.09 -8.99 7.45
N ASP A 124 3.02 -9.19 8.22
CA ASP A 124 3.08 -9.13 9.68
C ASP A 124 3.83 -10.33 10.29
N GLU A 125 3.94 -11.46 9.57
CA GLU A 125 4.76 -12.61 9.99
C GLU A 125 6.26 -12.42 9.73
N MET A 126 6.66 -11.35 9.04
CA MET A 126 8.07 -11.06 8.71
C MET A 126 8.76 -10.08 9.67
N PHE A 127 8.03 -9.53 10.64
CA PHE A 127 8.52 -8.58 11.66
C PHE A 127 8.35 -9.14 13.07
#